data_AF-A0A1I5QII5-F1
#
_entry.id   AF-A0A1I5QII5-F1
#
_cell.length_a   1.000
_cell.length_b   1.000
_cell.length_c   1.000
_cell.angle_alpha   90.00
_cell.angle_beta   90.00
_cell.angle_gamma   90.00
#
_symmetry.space_group_name_H-M   'P 1'
#
loop_
_entity.id
_entity.type
_entity.pdbx_description
1 polymer ?
#
loop_
_entity_poly.entity_id
_entity_poly.type
_entity_poly.pdbx_seq_one_letter_code
_entity_poly.pdbx_strand_id
1 'polypeptide(L)'
;MARSYFPARLESDLTIDTYVKDVHFIIQTLSAEYGFRTFILIGHSKGGLIALLVAQTACINSLVLIATPALSFAENLIKQYQLRAPQFTEDVETILEAIKQGNAIQCGCKHLSLVFRPSVNRISSHAILSIP
;
A
#
# COMPACT_ATOMS: atom_id res chain seq x y z
N MET A 1 -20.14 2.15 11.30
CA MET A 1 -19.27 1.37 10.39
C MET A 1 -18.28 2.33 9.76
N ALA A 2 -16.97 2.05 9.80
CA ALA A 2 -15.99 2.84 9.08
C ALA A 2 -16.25 2.71 7.57
N ARG A 3 -16.29 3.85 6.86
CA ARG A 3 -16.47 3.94 5.41
C ARG A 3 -15.29 4.76 4.88
N SER A 4 -14.78 4.41 3.69
CA SER A 4 -13.75 5.23 3.04
C SER A 4 -14.26 6.67 2.89
N TYR A 5 -13.36 7.64 3.03
CA TYR A 5 -13.65 9.05 2.83
C TYR A 5 -14.24 9.30 1.44
N PHE A 6 -13.84 8.50 0.45
CA PHE A 6 -14.38 8.57 -0.90
C PHE A 6 -15.54 7.58 -1.10
N PRO A 7 -16.73 8.03 -1.54
CA PRO A 7 -17.84 7.13 -1.83
C PRO A 7 -17.55 6.27 -3.08
N ALA A 8 -17.86 4.97 -2.98
CA ALA A 8 -17.98 4.01 -4.08
C ALA A 8 -16.83 4.00 -5.11
N ARG A 9 -15.58 3.78 -4.67
CA ARG A 9 -14.46 3.51 -5.57
C ARG A 9 -14.34 2.03 -5.93
N LEU A 10 -14.00 1.75 -7.18
CA LEU A 10 -13.54 0.43 -7.59
C LEU A 10 -12.12 0.20 -7.05
N GLU A 11 -11.75 -1.06 -6.82
CA GLU A 11 -10.39 -1.42 -6.38
C GLU A 11 -9.31 -0.87 -7.34
N SER A 12 -9.63 -0.81 -8.64
CA SER A 12 -8.79 -0.24 -9.71
C SER A 12 -8.43 1.23 -9.54
N ASP A 13 -9.13 1.96 -8.67
CA ASP A 13 -8.98 3.40 -8.48
C ASP A 13 -8.24 3.75 -7.18
N LEU A 14 -7.86 2.73 -6.40
CA LEU A 14 -7.22 2.90 -5.11
C LEU A 14 -5.71 3.13 -5.26
N THR A 15 -5.19 4.05 -4.46
CA THR A 15 -3.76 4.35 -4.29
C THR A 15 -3.39 4.34 -2.82
N ILE A 16 -2.09 4.32 -2.48
CA ILE A 16 -1.65 4.46 -1.08
C ILE A 16 -2.16 5.78 -0.49
N ASP A 17 -2.11 6.88 -1.25
CA ASP A 17 -2.67 8.18 -0.84
C ASP A 17 -4.17 8.12 -0.51
N THR A 18 -4.92 7.21 -1.15
CA THR A 18 -6.34 7.03 -0.84
C THR A 18 -6.51 6.57 0.62
N TYR A 19 -5.69 5.60 1.05
CA TYR A 19 -5.71 5.12 2.43
C TYR A 19 -5.15 6.15 3.42
N VAL A 20 -4.13 6.92 3.03
CA VAL A 20 -3.61 8.02 3.85
C VAL A 20 -4.71 9.05 4.14
N LYS A 21 -5.48 9.43 3.11
CA LYS A 21 -6.61 10.35 3.25
C LYS A 21 -7.74 9.79 4.12
N ASP A 22 -8.02 8.49 4.02
CA ASP A 22 -9.02 7.84 4.88
C ASP A 22 -8.61 7.93 6.37
N VAL A 23 -7.35 7.67 6.70
CA VAL A 23 -6.86 7.78 8.09
C VAL A 23 -6.89 9.23 8.57
N HIS A 24 -6.50 10.19 7.73
CA HIS A 24 -6.62 11.63 8.04
C HIS A 24 -8.06 12.02 8.37
N PHE A 25 -9.01 11.59 7.55
CA PHE A 25 -10.41 11.88 7.78
C PHE A 25 -10.90 11.28 9.10
N ILE A 26 -10.51 10.05 9.41
CA ILE A 26 -10.84 9.41 10.70
C ILE A 26 -10.29 10.24 11.87
N ILE A 27 -9.03 10.67 11.83
CA ILE A 27 -8.42 11.50 12.89
C ILE A 27 -9.19 12.83 13.02
N GLN A 28 -9.50 13.47 11.90
CA GLN A 28 -10.22 14.74 11.89
C GLN A 28 -11.63 14.61 12.47
N THR A 29 -12.38 13.59 12.05
CA THR A 29 -13.73 13.29 12.58
C THR A 29 -13.68 13.03 14.08
N LEU A 30 -12.75 12.19 14.54
CA LEU A 30 -12.57 11.90 15.97
C LEU A 30 -12.21 13.16 16.78
N SER A 31 -11.39 14.04 16.21
CA SER A 31 -11.00 15.29 16.86
C SER A 31 -12.14 16.32 16.92
N ALA A 32 -12.90 16.47 15.83
CA ALA A 32 -13.90 17.51 15.67
C ALA A 32 -15.25 17.13 16.30
N GLU A 33 -15.73 15.91 16.08
CA GLU A 33 -17.05 15.48 16.54
C GLU A 33 -17.03 14.90 17.95
N TYR A 34 -15.92 14.26 18.33
CA TYR A 34 -15.81 13.52 19.60
C TYR A 34 -14.78 14.11 20.57
N GLY A 35 -14.07 15.17 20.17
CA GLY A 35 -13.15 15.90 21.05
C GLY A 35 -11.84 15.16 21.38
N PHE A 36 -11.50 14.08 20.66
CA PHE A 36 -10.24 13.37 20.89
C PHE A 36 -9.02 14.25 20.56
N ARG A 37 -8.00 14.20 21.42
CA ARG A 37 -6.75 14.99 21.27
C ARG A 37 -5.49 14.15 21.27
N THR A 38 -5.61 12.87 21.62
CA THR A 38 -4.48 11.94 21.65
C THR A 38 -4.71 10.85 20.61
N PHE A 39 -3.80 10.75 19.65
CA PHE A 39 -3.85 9.79 18.56
C PHE A 39 -2.58 8.93 18.56
N ILE A 40 -2.77 7.62 18.61
CA ILE A 40 -1.70 6.63 18.50
C ILE A 40 -2.00 5.80 17.25
N LEU A 41 -1.06 5.76 16.31
CA LEU A 41 -1.18 4.94 15.11
C LEU A 41 -0.40 3.64 15.27
N ILE A 42 -1.03 2.53 14.93
CA ILE A 42 -0.40 1.21 14.89
C ILE A 42 -0.54 0.68 13.46
N GLY A 43 0.59 0.49 12.79
CA GLY A 43 0.64 0.04 11.41
C GLY A 43 1.32 -1.31 11.28
N HIS A 44 0.60 -2.31 10.75
CA HIS A 44 1.14 -3.63 10.43
C HIS A 44 1.40 -3.79 8.93
N SER A 45 2.56 -4.32 8.53
CA SER A 45 2.92 -4.56 7.12
C SER A 45 2.69 -3.31 6.26
N LYS A 46 1.89 -3.38 5.18
CA LYS A 46 1.47 -2.22 4.37
C LYS A 46 0.84 -1.11 5.19
N GLY A 47 0.11 -1.44 6.25
CA GLY A 47 -0.47 -0.47 7.17
C GLY A 47 0.57 0.37 7.91
N GLY A 48 1.78 -0.16 8.09
CA GLY A 48 2.93 0.59 8.62
C GLY A 48 3.38 1.71 7.69
N LEU A 49 3.45 1.44 6.38
CA LEU A 49 3.77 2.47 5.38
C LEU A 49 2.69 3.56 5.36
N ILE A 50 1.41 3.18 5.38
CA ILE A 50 0.30 4.14 5.45
C ILE A 50 0.41 4.98 6.73
N ALA A 51 0.66 4.36 7.88
CA ALA A 51 0.79 5.07 9.16
C ALA A 51 2.01 6.01 9.18
N LEU A 52 3.13 5.64 8.56
CA LEU A 52 4.30 6.50 8.36
C LEU A 52 3.95 7.75 7.54
N LEU A 53 3.27 7.56 6.40
CA LEU A 53 2.87 8.69 5.53
C LEU A 53 1.86 9.62 6.23
N VAL A 54 0.93 9.06 7.00
CA VAL A 54 0.01 9.85 7.83
C VAL A 54 0.78 10.61 8.90
N ALA A 55 1.73 9.98 9.60
CA ALA A 55 2.51 10.60 10.67
C ALA A 55 3.35 11.79 10.19
N GLN A 56 3.70 11.86 8.90
CA GLN A 56 4.40 13.01 8.32
C GLN A 56 3.51 14.26 8.19
N THR A 57 2.19 14.08 8.16
CA THR A 57 1.23 15.14 7.81
C THR A 57 0.13 15.36 8.86
N ALA A 58 -0.08 14.41 9.77
CA ALA A 58 -1.03 14.50 10.87
C ALA A 58 -0.31 14.69 12.21
N CYS A 59 -0.93 15.44 13.12
CA CYS A 59 -0.50 15.50 14.51
C CYS A 59 -0.90 14.20 15.22
N ILE A 60 0.06 13.31 15.43
CA ILE A 60 -0.09 12.09 16.21
C ILE A 60 0.88 12.09 17.41
N ASN A 61 0.52 11.40 18.48
CA ASN A 61 1.32 11.35 19.71
C ASN A 61 2.30 10.19 19.71
N SER A 62 1.99 9.10 19.02
CA SER A 62 2.85 7.93 18.96
C SER A 62 2.57 7.09 17.71
N LEU A 63 3.61 6.43 17.21
CA LEU A 63 3.55 5.53 16.07
C LEU A 63 4.18 4.18 16.46
N VAL A 64 3.46 3.08 16.23
CA VAL A 64 3.94 1.72 16.42
C VAL A 64 3.95 1.02 15.07
N LEU A 65 5.11 0.46 14.69
CA LEU A 65 5.32 -0.24 13.44
C LEU A 65 5.54 -1.72 13.69
N ILE A 66 4.75 -2.57 13.03
CA ILE A 66 4.83 -4.03 13.18
C ILE A 66 5.07 -4.63 11.81
N ALA A 67 6.21 -5.27 11.61
CA ALA A 67 6.59 -5.89 10.33
C ALA A 67 6.43 -4.95 9.12
N THR A 68 6.67 -3.65 9.33
CA THR A 68 6.58 -2.65 8.26
C THR A 68 7.76 -2.84 7.30
N PRO A 69 7.51 -2.93 5.98
CA PRO A 69 8.59 -3.11 5.02
C PRO A 69 9.51 -1.89 5.00
N ALA A 70 10.83 -2.13 5.02
CA ALA A 70 11.84 -1.07 4.96
C ALA A 70 12.32 -0.78 3.52
N LEU A 71 12.11 -1.72 2.60
CA LEU A 71 12.46 -1.60 1.19
C LEU A 71 11.27 -1.12 0.35
N SER A 72 11.49 -0.82 -0.92
CA SER A 72 10.41 -0.52 -1.86
C SER A 72 9.46 -1.72 -2.03
N PHE A 73 8.26 -1.48 -2.57
CA PHE A 73 7.31 -2.56 -2.85
C PHE A 73 7.93 -3.61 -3.79
N ALA A 74 8.62 -3.16 -4.85
CA ALA A 74 9.26 -4.02 -5.83
C ALA A 74 10.32 -4.92 -5.17
N GLU A 75 11.25 -4.35 -4.42
CA GLU A 75 12.32 -5.10 -3.76
C GLU A 75 11.79 -6.10 -2.74
N ASN A 76 10.79 -5.69 -1.93
CA ASN A 76 10.18 -6.62 -0.99
C ASN A 76 9.47 -7.77 -1.69
N LEU A 77 8.76 -7.51 -2.78
CA LEU A 77 8.06 -8.55 -3.53
C LEU A 77 9.06 -9.54 -4.13
N ILE A 78 10.12 -9.05 -4.77
CA ILE A 78 11.22 -9.87 -5.29
C ILE A 78 11.83 -10.73 -4.18
N LYS A 79 12.18 -10.13 -3.04
CA LYS A 79 12.74 -10.85 -1.89
C LYS A 79 11.81 -11.93 -1.34
N GLN A 80 10.50 -11.66 -1.28
CA GLN A 80 9.52 -12.66 -0.85
C GLN A 80 9.46 -13.85 -1.80
N TYR A 81 9.51 -13.61 -3.12
CA TYR A 81 9.54 -14.68 -4.12
C TYR A 81 10.85 -15.45 -4.08
N GLN A 82 12.00 -14.80 -3.99
CA GLN A 82 13.30 -15.46 -3.83
C GLN A 82 13.31 -16.43 -2.65
N LEU A 83 12.68 -16.06 -1.53
CA LEU A 83 12.64 -16.88 -0.31
C LEU A 83 11.60 -18.01 -0.34
N ARG A 84 10.45 -17.81 -1.00
CA ARG A 84 9.28 -18.70 -0.85
C ARG A 84 8.88 -19.42 -2.13
N ALA A 85 9.21 -18.88 -3.29
CA ALA A 85 8.88 -19.44 -4.59
C ALA A 85 9.90 -18.97 -5.65
N PRO A 86 11.19 -19.34 -5.49
CA PRO A 86 12.28 -18.84 -6.33
C PRO A 86 12.10 -19.13 -7.83
N GLN A 87 11.31 -20.15 -8.17
CA GLN A 87 10.95 -20.48 -9.54
C GLN A 87 10.15 -19.39 -10.28
N PHE A 88 9.60 -18.40 -9.57
CA PHE A 88 8.85 -17.28 -10.16
C PHE A 88 9.57 -15.93 -10.02
N THR A 89 10.80 -15.89 -9.49
CA THR A 89 11.51 -14.63 -9.24
C THR A 89 11.74 -13.83 -10.52
N GLU A 90 12.23 -14.46 -11.58
CA GLU A 90 12.51 -13.79 -12.87
C GLU A 90 11.24 -13.25 -13.53
N ASP A 91 10.14 -14.01 -13.47
CA ASP A 91 8.83 -13.55 -13.95
C ASP A 91 8.36 -12.30 -13.19
N VAL A 92 8.53 -12.29 -11.86
CA VAL A 92 8.15 -11.18 -10.99
C VAL A 92 8.99 -9.94 -11.28
N GLU A 93 10.30 -10.09 -11.45
CA GLU A 93 11.20 -9.00 -11.84
C GLU A 93 10.79 -8.39 -13.19
N THR A 94 10.52 -9.25 -14.18
CA THR A 94 10.06 -8.84 -15.52
C THR A 94 8.74 -8.05 -15.45
N ILE A 95 7.76 -8.55 -14.67
CA ILE A 95 6.47 -7.88 -14.51
C ILE A 95 6.63 -6.52 -13.80
N LEU A 96 7.47 -6.44 -12.76
CA LEU A 96 7.70 -5.19 -12.04
C LEU A 96 8.35 -4.13 -12.93
N GLU A 97 9.29 -4.50 -13.79
CA GLU A 97 9.87 -3.59 -14.79
C GLU A 97 8.84 -3.15 -15.83
N ALA A 98 7.99 -4.05 -16.31
CA ALA A 98 6.88 -3.69 -17.19
C ALA A 98 5.94 -2.67 -16.52
N ILE A 99 5.61 -2.85 -15.24
CA ILE A 99 4.78 -1.91 -14.48
C ILE A 99 5.45 -0.53 -14.37
N LYS A 100 6.76 -0.47 -14.06
CA LYS A 100 7.51 0.80 -13.99
C LYS A 100 7.48 1.57 -15.31
N GLN A 101 7.55 0.85 -16.43
CA GLN A 101 7.52 1.42 -17.78
C GLN A 101 6.09 1.74 -18.26
N GLY A 102 5.05 1.42 -17.49
CA GLY A 102 3.66 1.63 -17.88
C GLY A 102 3.14 0.64 -18.93
N ASN A 103 3.84 -0.48 -19.11
CA ASN A 103 3.51 -1.52 -20.08
C ASN A 103 2.40 -2.45 -19.57
N ALA A 104 1.73 -3.13 -20.50
CA ALA A 104 0.74 -4.15 -20.17
C ALA A 104 1.40 -5.36 -19.49
N ILE A 105 0.75 -5.90 -18.46
CA ILE A 105 1.22 -7.08 -17.72
C ILE A 105 0.74 -8.35 -18.42
N GLN A 106 1.66 -9.25 -18.74
CA GLN A 106 1.35 -10.62 -19.14
C GLN A 106 1.84 -11.58 -18.05
N CYS A 107 0.92 -12.28 -17.40
CA CYS A 107 1.26 -13.29 -16.39
C CYS A 107 1.35 -14.67 -17.06
N GLY A 108 2.54 -15.28 -17.04
CA GLY A 108 2.77 -16.60 -17.63
C GLY A 108 2.05 -17.75 -16.90
N CYS A 109 1.61 -17.54 -15.65
CA CYS A 109 0.91 -18.56 -14.87
C CYS A 109 -0.21 -18.00 -13.99
N LYS A 110 -1.13 -18.89 -13.59
CA LYS A 110 -2.30 -18.58 -12.73
C LYS A 110 -1.91 -18.04 -11.35
N HIS A 111 -0.72 -18.39 -10.84
CA HIS A 111 -0.25 -17.88 -9.55
C HIS A 111 0.02 -16.38 -9.61
N LEU A 112 0.80 -15.95 -10.60
CA LEU A 112 1.17 -14.54 -10.78
C LEU A 112 -0.03 -13.68 -11.17
N SER A 113 -1.00 -14.23 -11.91
CA SER A 113 -2.22 -13.48 -12.26
C SER A 113 -3.08 -13.14 -11.05
N LEU A 114 -2.97 -13.86 -9.92
CA LEU A 114 -3.62 -13.50 -8.65
C LEU A 114 -2.90 -12.38 -7.90
N VAL A 115 -1.61 -12.19 -8.14
CA VAL A 115 -0.80 -11.15 -7.50
C VAL A 115 -0.84 -9.85 -8.31
N PHE A 116 -0.74 -9.96 -9.63
CA PHE A 116 -0.75 -8.84 -10.57
C PHE A 116 -2.11 -8.70 -11.29
N ARG A 117 -3.20 -8.68 -10.50
CA ARG A 117 -4.55 -8.50 -11.06
C ARG A 117 -4.70 -7.07 -11.61
N PRO A 118 -5.41 -6.87 -12.74
CA PRO A 118 -5.65 -5.53 -13.29
C PRO A 118 -6.21 -4.54 -12.28
N SER A 119 -7.10 -4.97 -11.38
CA SER A 119 -7.69 -4.13 -10.35
C SER A 119 -6.72 -3.61 -9.29
N VAL A 120 -5.58 -4.27 -9.07
CA VAL A 120 -4.57 -3.84 -8.07
C VAL A 120 -3.34 -3.19 -8.71
N ASN A 121 -3.31 -3.08 -10.04
CA ASN A 121 -2.16 -2.48 -10.72
C ASN A 121 -1.98 -1.02 -10.32
N ARG A 122 -3.05 -0.23 -10.20
CA ARG A 122 -2.93 1.18 -9.83
C ARG A 122 -2.27 1.37 -8.45
N ILE A 123 -2.67 0.59 -7.44
CA ILE A 123 -2.05 0.67 -6.12
C ILE A 123 -0.60 0.17 -6.16
N SER A 124 -0.32 -0.88 -6.94
CA SER A 124 1.02 -1.46 -7.07
C SER A 124 1.97 -0.51 -7.79
N SER A 125 1.57 0.06 -8.93
CA SER A 125 2.32 1.08 -9.67
C SER A 125 2.60 2.30 -8.79
N HIS A 126 1.60 2.80 -8.07
CA HIS A 126 1.79 3.92 -7.16
C HIS A 126 2.76 3.55 -6.03
N ALA A 127 2.62 2.37 -5.41
CA ALA A 127 3.54 1.92 -4.36
C ALA A 127 4.99 1.71 -4.85
N ILE A 128 5.19 1.36 -6.12
CA ILE A 128 6.51 1.24 -6.75
C ILE A 128 7.14 2.62 -7.00
N LEU A 129 6.33 3.61 -7.38
CA LEU A 129 6.81 4.94 -7.77
C LEU A 129 6.87 5.94 -6.61
N SER A 130 6.15 5.71 -5.52
CA SER A 130 5.97 6.66 -4.41
C SER A 130 6.99 6.53 -3.28
N ILE A 131 7.92 5.56 -3.35
CA ILE A 131 8.96 5.37 -2.32
C ILE A 131 10.32 5.55 -3.02
N PRO A 132 11.15 6.52 -2.58
CA PRO A 132 12.52 6.67 -3.09
C PRO A 132 13.42 5.49 -2.69
#